data_AF-A0A397BXQ9-F1
#
_entry.id   AF-A0A397BXQ9-F1
#
_cell.length_a   1.000
_cell.length_b   1.000
_cell.length_c   1.000
_cell.angle_alpha   90.00
_cell.angle_beta   90.00
_cell.angle_gamma   90.00
#
_symmetry.space_group_name_H-M   'P 1'
#
loop_
_entity.id
_entity.type
_entity.pdbx_description
1 polymer ?
#
loop_
_entity_poly.entity_id
_entity_poly.type
_entity_poly.pdbx_seq_one_letter_code
_entity_poly.pdbx_strand_id
1 'polypeptide(L)'
;MGQSPKDVEAILTRFQSDLTDMVTLGAKVFVTTITPEGNEFDPKFILDSSVRSVNRSVFRTNHKWLIDLVEGAITGASATVIDYSENLCWEDTCRVVDSSGVPVRRNSNVFTPKFAAKYLSVLDQVVAAAVGTPDDIIGSSDAPNSNRFSRIANPSYDKIMAAPKDFIVDVGFARAPADGPFGTTHLTMIMNPNQSNLVFAYGDSHANQVKPRFLRSFQDRHGARNRSNFPTVVFKTLDGTPALTCQEHYDSVMAVVEKVRPKVFLHSMNWPQFLRPGGLDSDQSVAPTPKCCKMGYQDKCTYQRPKDVVTIMNKFQQDMTKLTGLGIKVFVATINVEGEQFNPYHMLSGNDVGDVSPVSKAAFRLKHKWLLGLIEKATAAANATLIDYSDNYCWNDSCGVVDDLGRPIMKDTNHLTRTYTHTYLGVVDQIVDVAMKI
;
A
#
# COMPACT_ATOMS: atom_id res chain seq x y z
N MET A 1 49.62 6.88 -12.63
CA MET A 1 49.75 5.70 -11.76
C MET A 1 48.38 5.05 -11.73
N GLY A 2 48.25 3.82 -12.22
CA GLY A 2 46.96 3.11 -12.26
C GLY A 2 46.80 2.22 -11.03
N GLN A 3 45.59 2.09 -10.53
CA GLN A 3 45.21 1.13 -9.48
C GLN A 3 45.04 -0.25 -10.13
N SER A 4 45.66 -1.29 -9.56
CA SER A 4 45.46 -2.67 -10.02
C SER A 4 44.20 -3.30 -9.39
N PRO A 5 43.62 -4.36 -9.99
CA PRO A 5 42.51 -5.09 -9.38
C PRO A 5 42.79 -5.56 -7.95
N LYS A 6 44.04 -5.99 -7.69
CA LYS A 6 44.49 -6.42 -6.36
C LYS A 6 44.47 -5.28 -5.34
N ASP A 7 44.79 -4.06 -5.78
CA ASP A 7 44.72 -2.88 -4.92
C ASP A 7 43.27 -2.57 -4.55
N VAL A 8 42.33 -2.72 -5.49
CA VAL A 8 40.89 -2.53 -5.24
C VAL A 8 40.36 -3.57 -4.24
N GLU A 9 40.70 -4.85 -4.43
CA GLU A 9 40.30 -5.91 -3.50
C GLU A 9 40.86 -5.68 -2.09
N ALA A 10 42.11 -5.25 -1.96
CA ALA A 10 42.73 -4.92 -0.68
C ALA A 10 42.02 -3.74 0.01
N ILE A 11 41.66 -2.70 -0.76
CA ILE A 11 40.91 -1.55 -0.26
C ILE A 11 39.52 -1.98 0.22
N LEU A 12 38.80 -2.79 -0.55
CA LEU A 12 37.45 -3.22 -0.20
C LEU A 12 37.43 -4.22 0.96
N THR A 13 38.46 -5.06 1.09
CA THR A 13 38.66 -5.91 2.27
C THR A 13 38.85 -5.07 3.52
N ARG A 14 39.69 -4.03 3.45
CA ARG A 14 39.88 -3.10 4.58
C ARG A 14 38.59 -2.35 4.90
N PHE A 15 37.90 -1.85 3.87
CA PHE A 15 36.61 -1.18 4.01
C PHE A 15 35.58 -2.07 4.72
N GLN A 16 35.44 -3.33 4.32
CA GLN A 16 34.57 -4.30 5.00
C GLN A 16 34.93 -4.45 6.48
N SER A 17 36.22 -4.52 6.83
CA SER A 17 36.66 -4.57 8.22
C SER A 17 36.23 -3.34 9.00
N ASP A 18 36.46 -2.14 8.45
CA ASP A 18 36.09 -0.88 9.10
C ASP A 18 34.56 -0.78 9.32
N LEU A 19 33.75 -1.24 8.35
CA LEU A 19 32.29 -1.33 8.51
C LEU A 19 31.88 -2.35 9.59
N THR A 20 32.55 -3.50 9.63
CA THR A 20 32.28 -4.56 10.62
C THR A 20 32.54 -4.04 12.04
N ASP A 21 33.60 -3.26 12.23
CA ASP A 21 33.91 -2.62 13.51
C ASP A 21 32.78 -1.66 13.92
N MET A 22 32.28 -0.83 12.99
CA MET A 22 31.16 0.08 13.27
C MET A 22 29.87 -0.68 13.63
N VAL A 23 29.54 -1.76 12.91
CA VAL A 23 28.38 -2.60 13.21
C VAL A 23 28.53 -3.28 14.58
N THR A 24 29.72 -3.77 14.91
CA THR A 24 30.03 -4.40 16.20
C THR A 24 29.88 -3.43 17.37
N LEU A 25 30.15 -2.13 17.13
CA LEU A 25 29.91 -1.05 18.08
C LEU A 25 28.41 -0.67 18.21
N GLY A 26 27.51 -1.38 17.52
CA GLY A 26 26.07 -1.17 17.57
C GLY A 26 25.55 -0.09 16.60
N ALA A 27 26.41 0.42 15.70
CA ALA A 27 25.96 1.37 14.69
C ALA A 27 25.14 0.66 13.60
N LYS A 28 24.03 1.28 13.18
CA LYS A 28 23.34 0.89 11.94
C LYS A 28 24.07 1.55 10.78
N VAL A 29 24.78 0.76 9.98
CA VAL A 29 25.65 1.25 8.92
C VAL A 29 24.97 1.14 7.56
N PHE A 30 24.94 2.26 6.83
CA PHE A 30 24.36 2.37 5.50
C PHE A 30 25.42 2.87 4.52
N VAL A 31 25.58 2.18 3.39
CA VAL A 31 26.61 2.48 2.41
C VAL A 31 26.00 2.50 1.02
N THR A 32 26.30 3.54 0.24
CA THR A 32 25.84 3.64 -1.14
C THR A 32 26.59 2.68 -2.05
N THR A 33 25.87 1.93 -2.90
CA THR A 33 26.49 1.18 -4.01
C THR A 33 26.74 2.09 -5.22
N ILE A 34 27.35 1.52 -6.25
CA ILE A 34 27.65 2.17 -7.52
C ILE A 34 26.38 2.25 -8.35
N THR A 35 26.09 3.45 -8.85
CA THR A 35 24.86 3.75 -9.59
C THR A 35 25.20 4.33 -10.96
N PRO A 36 24.28 4.26 -11.95
CA PRO A 36 24.52 4.79 -13.29
C PRO A 36 25.03 6.24 -13.25
N GLU A 37 26.24 6.42 -13.74
CA GLU A 37 27.00 7.68 -13.78
C GLU A 37 27.89 7.68 -15.03
N GLY A 38 28.46 8.83 -15.38
CA GLY A 38 29.30 8.97 -16.58
C GLY A 38 29.00 10.22 -17.40
N ASN A 39 29.60 10.32 -18.58
CA ASN A 39 29.48 11.48 -19.46
C ASN A 39 28.02 11.74 -19.85
N GLU A 40 27.21 10.69 -19.96
CA GLU A 40 25.78 10.77 -20.28
C GLU A 40 25.00 11.61 -19.26
N PHE A 41 25.51 11.75 -18.03
CA PHE A 41 24.93 12.57 -16.97
C PHE A 41 25.55 13.97 -16.85
N ASP A 42 26.64 14.26 -17.57
CA ASP A 42 27.29 15.57 -17.53
C ASP A 42 26.44 16.60 -18.30
N PRO A 43 26.02 17.72 -17.68
CA PRO A 43 25.26 18.76 -18.36
C PRO A 43 25.88 19.25 -19.67
N LYS A 44 27.22 19.30 -19.77
CA LYS A 44 27.91 19.72 -21.00
C LYS A 44 27.70 18.71 -22.13
N PHE A 45 27.78 17.43 -21.80
CA PHE A 45 27.56 16.36 -22.78
C PHE A 45 26.08 16.26 -23.18
N ILE A 46 25.15 16.49 -22.24
CA ILE A 46 23.70 16.47 -22.49
C ILE A 46 23.29 17.54 -23.51
N LEU A 47 23.96 18.70 -23.52
CA LEU A 47 23.70 19.78 -24.49
C LEU A 47 24.07 19.38 -25.93
N ASP A 48 25.15 18.62 -26.09
CA ASP A 48 25.71 18.24 -27.39
C ASP A 48 25.27 16.82 -27.84
N SER A 49 24.47 16.13 -27.02
CA SER A 49 24.07 14.74 -27.23
C SER A 49 22.54 14.55 -27.24
N SER A 50 22.06 13.62 -28.08
CA SER A 50 20.66 13.19 -28.08
C SER A 50 20.34 12.16 -27.00
N VAL A 51 21.33 11.71 -26.21
CA VAL A 51 21.12 10.76 -25.12
C VAL A 51 20.29 11.43 -24.01
N ARG A 52 19.17 10.81 -23.67
CA ARG A 52 18.24 11.25 -22.62
C ARG A 52 18.06 10.24 -21.50
N SER A 53 18.59 9.03 -21.69
CA SER A 53 18.56 7.97 -20.70
C SER A 53 19.68 6.96 -20.93
N VAL A 54 20.04 6.26 -19.86
CA VAL A 54 20.95 5.10 -19.89
C VAL A 54 20.24 3.88 -19.32
N ASN A 55 20.65 2.68 -19.72
CA ASN A 55 20.07 1.45 -19.18
C ASN A 55 20.82 0.99 -17.93
N ARG A 56 20.09 0.73 -16.84
CA ARG A 56 20.62 0.27 -15.55
C ARG A 56 21.34 -1.07 -15.70
N SER A 57 20.75 -2.00 -16.42
CA SER A 57 21.27 -3.36 -16.66
C SER A 57 22.58 -3.32 -17.44
N VAL A 58 22.67 -2.49 -18.48
CA VAL A 58 23.89 -2.30 -19.27
C VAL A 58 24.99 -1.69 -18.40
N PHE A 59 24.66 -0.64 -17.63
CA PHE A 59 25.61 -0.05 -16.70
C PHE A 59 26.12 -1.06 -15.67
N ARG A 60 25.21 -1.80 -15.02
CA ARG A 60 25.56 -2.82 -14.02
C ARG A 60 26.35 -3.97 -14.61
N THR A 61 26.09 -4.36 -15.86
CA THR A 61 26.86 -5.39 -16.57
C THR A 61 28.29 -4.91 -16.84
N ASN A 62 28.44 -3.68 -17.35
CA ASN A 62 29.74 -3.10 -17.65
C ASN A 62 30.60 -2.87 -16.40
N HIS A 63 29.96 -2.66 -15.24
CA HIS A 63 30.63 -2.42 -13.95
C HIS A 63 30.50 -3.60 -12.98
N LYS A 64 30.10 -4.78 -13.47
CA LYS A 64 29.73 -5.92 -12.63
C LYS A 64 30.80 -6.29 -11.62
N TRP A 65 32.06 -6.37 -12.06
CA TRP A 65 33.17 -6.75 -11.20
C TRP A 65 33.29 -5.82 -9.98
N LEU A 66 33.25 -4.51 -10.19
CA LEU A 66 33.41 -3.55 -9.10
C LEU A 66 32.16 -3.49 -8.21
N ILE A 67 30.96 -3.58 -8.83
CA ILE A 67 29.69 -3.62 -8.10
C ILE A 67 29.62 -4.84 -7.17
N ASP A 68 29.96 -6.02 -7.68
CA ASP A 68 29.93 -7.27 -6.90
C ASP A 68 30.92 -7.18 -5.72
N LEU A 69 32.11 -6.58 -5.92
CA LEU A 69 33.08 -6.38 -4.85
C LEU A 69 32.59 -5.38 -3.79
N VAL A 70 32.01 -4.24 -4.21
CA VAL A 70 31.49 -3.22 -3.28
C VAL A 70 30.28 -3.73 -2.50
N GLU A 71 29.28 -4.29 -3.18
CA GLU A 71 28.08 -4.84 -2.54
C GLU A 71 28.43 -6.06 -1.68
N GLY A 72 29.40 -6.88 -2.11
CA GLY A 72 29.95 -7.98 -1.32
C GLY A 72 30.64 -7.51 -0.03
N ALA A 73 31.45 -6.46 -0.08
CA ALA A 73 32.10 -5.89 1.09
C ALA A 73 31.08 -5.29 2.08
N ILE A 74 30.06 -4.58 1.59
CA ILE A 74 28.99 -4.00 2.43
C ILE A 74 28.19 -5.10 3.12
N THR A 75 27.71 -6.08 2.35
CA THR A 75 26.89 -7.18 2.87
C THR A 75 27.69 -8.11 3.78
N GLY A 76 28.95 -8.37 3.45
CA GLY A 76 29.88 -9.15 4.28
C GLY A 76 30.18 -8.50 5.64
N ALA A 77 30.00 -7.18 5.77
CA ALA A 77 30.09 -6.46 7.05
C ALA A 77 28.75 -6.38 7.81
N SER A 78 27.68 -7.00 7.30
CA SER A 78 26.30 -6.82 7.80
C SER A 78 25.79 -5.37 7.75
N ALA A 79 26.34 -4.54 6.87
CA ALA A 79 25.86 -3.20 6.59
C ALA A 79 24.77 -3.21 5.50
N THR A 80 23.98 -2.14 5.43
CA THR A 80 22.88 -2.00 4.46
C THR A 80 23.34 -1.26 3.20
N VAL A 81 23.08 -1.85 2.03
CA VAL A 81 23.34 -1.21 0.73
C VAL A 81 22.23 -0.21 0.41
N ILE A 82 22.63 1.01 0.03
CA ILE A 82 21.77 2.07 -0.49
C ILE A 82 22.03 2.22 -2.00
N ASP A 83 21.03 1.92 -2.83
CA ASP A 83 21.16 2.03 -4.28
C ASP A 83 20.36 3.23 -4.81
N TYR A 84 21.03 4.35 -5.07
CA TYR A 84 20.38 5.53 -5.68
C TYR A 84 19.75 5.24 -7.04
N SER A 85 20.13 4.16 -7.73
CA SER A 85 19.49 3.78 -8.98
C SER A 85 18.03 3.34 -8.81
N GLU A 86 17.62 2.99 -7.59
CA GLU A 86 16.19 2.78 -7.26
C GLU A 86 15.36 4.06 -7.38
N ASN A 87 15.98 5.23 -7.17
CA ASN A 87 15.34 6.52 -7.34
C ASN A 87 15.62 7.16 -8.71
N LEU A 88 16.76 6.84 -9.32
CA LEU A 88 17.18 7.40 -10.61
C LEU A 88 16.54 6.69 -11.81
N CYS A 89 16.20 5.40 -11.67
CA CYS A 89 15.78 4.54 -12.76
C CYS A 89 14.37 4.01 -12.56
N TRP A 90 13.59 3.98 -13.63
CA TRP A 90 12.31 3.27 -13.69
C TRP A 90 12.47 2.04 -14.60
N GLU A 91 12.15 0.86 -14.07
CA GLU A 91 12.49 -0.43 -14.68
C GLU A 91 14.00 -0.50 -14.98
N ASP A 92 14.37 -0.47 -16.26
CA ASP A 92 15.76 -0.47 -16.69
C ASP A 92 16.24 0.90 -17.17
N THR A 93 15.37 1.92 -17.24
CA THR A 93 15.71 3.21 -17.85
C THR A 93 16.01 4.26 -16.80
N CYS A 94 17.24 4.78 -16.80
CA CYS A 94 17.72 5.83 -15.92
C CYS A 94 17.76 7.16 -16.66
N ARG A 95 17.01 8.15 -16.19
CA ARG A 95 16.96 9.46 -16.87
C ARG A 95 18.17 10.30 -16.51
N VAL A 96 18.74 10.99 -17.50
CA VAL A 96 19.87 11.92 -17.29
C VAL A 96 19.40 13.36 -17.05
N VAL A 97 18.14 13.64 -17.36
CA VAL A 97 17.43 14.90 -17.08
C VAL A 97 16.11 14.61 -16.34
N ASP A 98 15.64 15.56 -15.55
CA ASP A 98 14.33 15.51 -14.91
C ASP A 98 13.19 15.73 -15.91
N SER A 99 11.95 15.67 -15.43
CA SER A 99 10.75 15.87 -16.26
C SER A 99 10.64 17.26 -16.91
N SER A 100 11.42 18.24 -16.42
CA SER A 100 11.51 19.59 -16.98
C SER A 100 12.73 19.77 -17.90
N GLY A 101 13.45 18.70 -18.20
CA GLY A 101 14.65 18.73 -19.03
C GLY A 101 15.90 19.25 -18.31
N VAL A 102 15.86 19.40 -16.97
CA VAL A 102 17.01 19.87 -16.19
C VAL A 102 17.91 18.67 -15.84
N PRO A 103 19.23 18.74 -16.02
CA PRO A 103 20.14 17.66 -15.64
C PRO A 103 19.97 17.21 -14.19
N VAL A 104 19.87 15.89 -13.98
CA VAL A 104 19.73 15.32 -12.63
C VAL A 104 21.04 15.39 -11.84
N ARG A 105 22.18 15.48 -12.54
CA ARG A 105 23.51 15.67 -11.99
C ARG A 105 24.10 17.03 -12.41
N ARG A 106 24.95 17.60 -11.55
CA ARG A 106 25.69 18.84 -11.83
C ARG A 106 26.96 18.60 -12.66
N ASN A 107 27.41 17.35 -12.74
CA ASN A 107 28.54 16.84 -13.51
C ASN A 107 28.33 15.32 -13.72
N SER A 108 29.32 14.59 -14.25
CA SER A 108 29.19 13.15 -14.55
C SER A 108 28.75 12.24 -13.39
N ASN A 109 28.96 12.64 -12.13
CA ASN A 109 28.79 11.75 -10.98
C ASN A 109 28.17 12.38 -9.72
N VAL A 110 27.81 13.67 -9.70
CA VAL A 110 27.21 14.31 -8.51
C VAL A 110 25.81 14.81 -8.80
N PHE A 111 24.81 14.34 -8.04
CA PHE A 111 23.43 14.84 -8.15
C PHE A 111 23.34 16.35 -7.89
N THR A 112 22.40 17.02 -8.56
CA THR A 112 22.07 18.39 -8.21
C THR A 112 21.40 18.42 -6.83
N PRO A 113 21.59 19.49 -6.01
CA PRO A 113 20.90 19.60 -4.72
C PRO A 113 19.37 19.49 -4.86
N LYS A 114 18.81 20.06 -5.93
CA LYS A 114 17.38 20.00 -6.24
C LYS A 114 16.92 18.56 -6.52
N PHE A 115 17.70 17.79 -7.27
CA PHE A 115 17.37 16.39 -7.52
C PHE A 115 17.50 15.56 -6.24
N ALA A 116 18.62 15.71 -5.52
CA ALA A 116 18.87 14.98 -4.28
C ALA A 116 17.78 15.19 -3.23
N ALA A 117 17.42 16.45 -2.96
CA ALA A 117 16.40 16.80 -1.97
C ALA A 117 14.99 16.33 -2.34
N LYS A 118 14.72 16.08 -3.62
CA LYS A 118 13.38 15.75 -4.12
C LYS A 118 13.19 14.26 -4.41
N TYR A 119 14.23 13.55 -4.84
CA TYR A 119 14.09 12.22 -5.44
C TYR A 119 14.87 11.12 -4.73
N LEU A 120 15.88 11.40 -3.91
CA LEU A 120 16.68 10.35 -3.26
C LEU A 120 16.04 9.81 -1.97
N SER A 121 14.78 9.35 -2.06
CA SER A 121 14.04 8.79 -0.91
C SER A 121 14.65 7.49 -0.36
N VAL A 122 15.56 6.84 -1.07
CA VAL A 122 16.32 5.71 -0.52
C VAL A 122 17.12 6.11 0.73
N LEU A 123 17.46 7.40 0.90
CA LEU A 123 18.10 7.93 2.10
C LEU A 123 17.16 8.03 3.31
N ASP A 124 15.84 7.92 3.12
CA ASP A 124 14.88 7.92 4.21
C ASP A 124 15.11 6.72 5.15
N GLN A 125 15.70 5.63 4.63
CA GLN A 125 16.12 4.47 5.43
C GLN A 125 17.20 4.82 6.45
N VAL A 126 18.11 5.75 6.12
CA VAL A 126 19.16 6.25 7.01
C VAL A 126 18.55 7.12 8.11
N VAL A 127 17.58 7.97 7.74
CA VAL A 127 16.85 8.83 8.68
C VAL A 127 16.02 7.97 9.64
N ALA A 128 15.25 7.02 9.13
CA ALA A 128 14.43 6.11 9.96
C ALA A 128 15.28 5.31 10.96
N ALA A 129 16.50 4.92 10.56
CA ALA A 129 17.42 4.22 11.44
C ALA A 129 17.99 5.09 12.57
N ALA A 130 18.13 6.41 12.34
CA ALA A 130 18.66 7.38 13.30
C ALA A 130 17.62 7.88 14.32
N VAL A 131 16.32 7.87 13.98
CA VAL A 131 15.25 8.45 14.81
C VAL A 131 14.69 7.47 15.85
N GLY A 132 15.43 6.39 16.19
CA GLY A 132 14.96 5.29 17.03
C GLY A 132 14.06 5.71 18.21
N THR A 133 12.77 5.37 18.13
CA THR A 133 11.83 5.48 19.25
C THR A 133 11.27 4.12 19.66
N PRO A 134 10.97 3.95 20.97
CA PRO A 134 10.50 2.70 21.56
C PRO A 134 9.06 2.38 21.13
N ASP A 135 8.72 1.09 21.20
CA ASP A 135 7.37 0.53 21.02
C ASP A 135 6.28 1.36 21.72
N ASP A 136 5.44 2.05 20.94
CA ASP A 136 3.97 2.04 21.02
C ASP A 136 3.40 3.16 20.13
N ILE A 137 2.25 2.87 19.50
CA ILE A 137 1.57 3.61 18.41
C ILE A 137 2.09 3.24 17.01
N ILE A 138 1.46 2.20 16.46
CA ILE A 138 1.44 1.89 15.02
C ILE A 138 0.68 3.03 14.32
N GLY A 139 1.39 4.13 14.07
CA GLY A 139 1.01 5.24 13.20
C GLY A 139 2.19 5.51 12.28
N SER A 140 2.18 4.85 11.12
CA SER A 140 3.29 4.85 10.16
C SER A 140 3.58 6.25 9.61
N SER A 141 4.62 6.93 10.11
CA SER A 141 5.22 8.12 9.46
C SER A 141 5.84 7.79 8.09
N ASP A 142 6.08 6.50 7.82
CA ASP A 142 6.92 5.98 6.73
C ASP A 142 6.12 5.33 5.58
N ALA A 143 4.78 5.37 5.61
CA ALA A 143 3.98 4.79 4.54
C ALA A 143 3.95 5.74 3.34
N PRO A 144 4.13 5.23 2.10
CA PRO A 144 4.06 6.05 0.89
C PRO A 144 2.73 6.82 0.85
N ASN A 145 2.79 8.11 0.58
CA ASN A 145 1.61 8.95 0.49
C ASN A 145 1.66 9.86 -0.74
N SER A 146 0.70 9.71 -1.65
CA SER A 146 0.71 10.40 -2.94
C SER A 146 0.39 11.89 -2.85
N ASN A 147 -0.10 12.38 -1.70
CA ASN A 147 -0.50 13.76 -1.48
C ASN A 147 0.43 14.53 -0.54
N ARG A 148 1.46 13.87 0.00
CA ARG A 148 2.46 14.49 0.91
C ARG A 148 3.34 15.52 0.19
N PHE A 149 3.62 15.29 -1.09
CA PHE A 149 4.53 16.13 -1.89
C PHE A 149 3.81 16.73 -3.11
N SER A 150 4.41 17.76 -3.71
CA SER A 150 3.89 18.34 -4.95
C SER A 150 3.87 17.31 -6.08
N ARG A 151 2.85 17.39 -6.94
CA ARG A 151 2.73 16.52 -8.12
C ARG A 151 4.01 16.57 -8.97
N ILE A 152 4.46 15.39 -9.37
CA ILE A 152 5.56 15.13 -10.30
C ILE A 152 5.09 15.35 -11.73
N ALA A 153 3.85 14.99 -12.04
CA ALA A 153 3.26 15.19 -13.35
C ALA A 153 1.82 15.67 -13.25
N ASN A 154 1.41 16.46 -14.25
CA ASN A 154 0.04 16.90 -14.36
C ASN A 154 -0.87 15.73 -14.80
N PRO A 155 -2.14 15.74 -14.38
CA PRO A 155 -3.16 14.87 -14.96
C PRO A 155 -3.33 15.16 -16.46
N SER A 156 -3.83 14.17 -17.17
CA SER A 156 -4.12 14.24 -18.61
C SER A 156 -5.31 13.35 -18.91
N TYR A 157 -6.03 13.64 -19.99
CA TYR A 157 -7.17 12.84 -20.45
C TYR A 157 -6.87 11.33 -20.46
N ASP A 158 -5.77 10.91 -21.08
CA ASP A 158 -5.42 9.48 -21.21
C ASP A 158 -5.21 8.79 -19.86
N LYS A 159 -4.52 9.45 -18.92
CA LYS A 159 -4.32 8.95 -17.55
C LYS A 159 -5.65 8.78 -16.82
N ILE A 160 -6.56 9.75 -16.99
CA ILE A 160 -7.87 9.73 -16.34
C ILE A 160 -8.72 8.60 -16.93
N MET A 161 -8.78 8.48 -18.25
CA MET A 161 -9.56 7.45 -18.95
C MET A 161 -9.00 6.03 -18.80
N ALA A 162 -7.74 5.88 -18.38
CA ALA A 162 -7.18 4.58 -18.05
C ALA A 162 -7.71 4.02 -16.71
N ALA A 163 -8.02 4.89 -15.74
CA ALA A 163 -8.36 4.48 -14.37
C ALA A 163 -9.58 3.56 -14.24
N PRO A 164 -10.71 3.76 -14.96
CA PRO A 164 -11.87 2.87 -14.86
C PRO A 164 -11.57 1.38 -15.14
N LYS A 165 -10.53 1.11 -15.94
CA LYS A 165 -10.10 -0.26 -16.30
C LYS A 165 -9.00 -0.80 -15.38
N ASP A 166 -8.44 0.02 -14.50
CA ASP A 166 -7.32 -0.35 -13.63
C ASP A 166 -7.79 -1.06 -12.34
N PHE A 167 -8.37 -2.26 -12.51
CA PHE A 167 -8.94 -3.05 -11.41
C PHE A 167 -8.68 -4.55 -11.50
N ILE A 168 -7.64 -4.97 -12.22
CA ILE A 168 -7.25 -6.38 -12.28
C ILE A 168 -6.50 -6.73 -10.98
N VAL A 169 -7.24 -6.92 -9.90
CA VAL A 169 -6.72 -7.00 -8.52
C VAL A 169 -6.27 -8.41 -8.10
N ASP A 170 -6.65 -9.45 -8.86
CA ASP A 170 -6.32 -10.85 -8.56
C ASP A 170 -4.92 -11.29 -9.05
N VAL A 171 -4.11 -10.38 -9.60
CA VAL A 171 -2.74 -10.71 -10.01
C VAL A 171 -1.95 -11.22 -8.81
N GLY A 172 -1.29 -12.38 -8.97
CA GLY A 172 -0.53 -13.04 -7.89
C GLY A 172 -1.39 -13.92 -6.97
N PHE A 173 -2.71 -13.95 -7.14
CA PHE A 173 -3.62 -14.83 -6.41
C PHE A 173 -4.16 -15.94 -7.31
N ALA A 174 -4.38 -17.11 -6.71
CA ALA A 174 -5.06 -18.24 -7.35
C ALA A 174 -6.38 -18.52 -6.63
N ARG A 175 -7.29 -19.27 -7.26
CA ARG A 175 -8.46 -19.78 -6.55
C ARG A 175 -8.01 -20.82 -5.51
N ALA A 176 -8.56 -20.72 -4.30
CA ALA A 176 -8.34 -21.72 -3.28
C ALA A 176 -8.94 -23.08 -3.71
N PRO A 177 -8.32 -24.21 -3.34
CA PRO A 177 -8.90 -25.53 -3.57
C PRO A 177 -10.27 -25.66 -2.91
N ALA A 178 -11.21 -26.33 -3.58
CA ALA A 178 -12.59 -26.49 -3.09
C ALA A 178 -12.68 -27.33 -1.80
N ASP A 179 -11.72 -28.24 -1.61
CA ASP A 179 -11.50 -29.07 -0.43
C ASP A 179 -10.66 -28.37 0.66
N GLY A 180 -10.23 -27.14 0.40
CA GLY A 180 -9.50 -26.32 1.37
C GLY A 180 -10.35 -25.95 2.60
N PRO A 181 -9.71 -25.60 3.73
CA PRO A 181 -10.39 -25.36 5.00
C PRO A 181 -11.21 -24.05 5.03
N PHE A 182 -11.29 -23.32 3.91
CA PHE A 182 -11.86 -21.97 3.82
C PHE A 182 -13.35 -21.96 3.40
N GLY A 183 -13.96 -23.13 3.19
CA GLY A 183 -15.38 -23.30 2.84
C GLY A 183 -15.74 -22.87 1.41
N THR A 184 -16.91 -23.28 0.92
CA THR A 184 -17.32 -23.17 -0.50
C THR A 184 -18.25 -21.99 -0.82
N THR A 185 -18.68 -21.23 0.18
CA THR A 185 -19.77 -20.22 0.03
C THR A 185 -19.44 -19.01 -0.84
N HIS A 186 -18.15 -18.70 -1.05
CA HIS A 186 -17.71 -17.52 -1.81
C HIS A 186 -16.43 -17.82 -2.58
N LEU A 187 -16.18 -17.03 -3.63
CA LEU A 187 -14.89 -17.00 -4.30
C LEU A 187 -13.81 -16.72 -3.27
N THR A 188 -12.89 -17.67 -3.14
CA THR A 188 -11.80 -17.61 -2.19
C THR A 188 -10.51 -17.58 -2.99
N MET A 189 -9.77 -16.48 -2.84
CA MET A 189 -8.50 -16.24 -3.55
C MET A 189 -7.36 -16.38 -2.54
N ILE A 190 -6.28 -17.04 -2.95
CA ILE A 190 -5.14 -17.36 -2.09
C ILE A 190 -3.84 -16.93 -2.75
N MET A 191 -2.96 -16.31 -1.98
CA MET A 191 -1.58 -16.02 -2.34
C MET A 191 -0.65 -16.73 -1.36
N ASN A 192 0.48 -17.21 -1.89
CA ASN A 192 1.52 -17.91 -1.14
C ASN A 192 0.96 -19.03 -0.23
N PRO A 193 0.33 -20.08 -0.78
CA PRO A 193 -0.26 -21.16 0.01
C PRO A 193 0.79 -21.94 0.83
N ASN A 194 0.30 -22.75 1.76
CA ASN A 194 1.07 -23.72 2.56
C ASN A 194 2.06 -23.10 3.54
N GLN A 195 1.75 -21.91 4.07
CA GLN A 195 2.54 -21.29 5.14
C GLN A 195 1.81 -21.42 6.47
N SER A 196 2.58 -21.49 7.56
CA SER A 196 2.03 -21.59 8.92
C SER A 196 1.32 -20.31 9.36
N ASN A 197 1.77 -19.16 8.86
CA ASN A 197 1.19 -17.86 9.19
C ASN A 197 0.09 -17.52 8.18
N LEU A 198 -1.12 -17.28 8.68
CA LEU A 198 -2.30 -17.03 7.85
C LEU A 198 -2.85 -15.63 8.10
N VAL A 199 -3.00 -14.87 7.02
CA VAL A 199 -3.83 -13.67 6.94
C VAL A 199 -5.15 -14.05 6.28
N PHE A 200 -6.27 -13.78 6.94
CA PHE A 200 -7.61 -14.02 6.40
C PHE A 200 -8.35 -12.69 6.24
N ALA A 201 -8.60 -12.28 5.01
CA ALA A 201 -9.36 -11.09 4.66
C ALA A 201 -10.80 -11.44 4.26
N TYR A 202 -11.77 -10.72 4.84
CA TYR A 202 -13.20 -10.88 4.56
C TYR A 202 -13.83 -9.52 4.19
N GLY A 203 -14.63 -9.50 3.14
CA GLY A 203 -15.13 -8.25 2.58
C GLY A 203 -15.87 -8.34 1.26
N ASP A 204 -16.16 -7.17 0.70
CA ASP A 204 -16.71 -7.01 -0.64
C ASP A 204 -15.58 -6.68 -1.66
N SER A 205 -15.90 -5.95 -2.72
CA SER A 205 -14.95 -5.42 -3.69
C SER A 205 -13.86 -4.51 -3.08
N HIS A 206 -14.10 -3.92 -1.91
CA HIS A 206 -13.15 -3.06 -1.18
C HIS A 206 -12.11 -3.88 -0.40
N ALA A 207 -12.38 -5.15 -0.08
CA ALA A 207 -11.33 -6.07 0.31
C ALA A 207 -10.54 -6.54 -0.92
N ASN A 208 -11.19 -6.74 -2.07
CA ASN A 208 -10.48 -7.11 -3.30
C ASN A 208 -9.46 -6.04 -3.73
N GLN A 209 -9.79 -4.75 -3.59
CA GLN A 209 -8.93 -3.67 -4.03
C GLN A 209 -7.57 -3.61 -3.32
N VAL A 210 -7.41 -4.24 -2.15
CA VAL A 210 -6.15 -4.21 -1.38
C VAL A 210 -5.17 -5.33 -1.70
N LYS A 211 -5.61 -6.37 -2.42
CA LYS A 211 -4.75 -7.47 -2.91
C LYS A 211 -3.44 -7.00 -3.59
N PRO A 212 -3.44 -5.95 -4.43
CA PRO A 212 -2.22 -5.48 -5.09
C PRO A 212 -1.14 -5.06 -4.11
N ARG A 213 -1.48 -4.54 -2.92
CA ARG A 213 -0.45 -4.21 -1.92
C ARG A 213 0.19 -5.46 -1.33
N PHE A 214 -0.59 -6.49 -1.00
CA PHE A 214 -0.03 -7.76 -0.53
C PHE A 214 0.94 -8.37 -1.56
N LEU A 215 0.62 -8.29 -2.86
CA LEU A 215 1.53 -8.70 -3.93
C LEU A 215 2.82 -7.86 -3.92
N ARG A 216 2.73 -6.53 -3.77
CA ARG A 216 3.90 -5.66 -3.66
C ARG A 216 4.79 -6.07 -2.49
N SER A 217 4.22 -6.26 -1.30
CA SER A 217 4.99 -6.64 -0.10
C SER A 217 5.63 -8.03 -0.24
N PHE A 218 4.96 -8.96 -0.93
CA PHE A 218 5.52 -10.27 -1.28
C PHE A 218 6.74 -10.12 -2.22
N GLN A 219 6.63 -9.28 -3.25
CA GLN A 219 7.66 -9.03 -4.27
C GLN A 219 8.89 -8.29 -3.70
N ASP A 220 8.69 -7.26 -2.89
CA ASP A 220 9.78 -6.35 -2.50
C ASP A 220 10.70 -6.91 -1.42
N ARG A 221 10.16 -7.63 -0.42
CA ARG A 221 10.90 -7.82 0.85
C ARG A 221 10.74 -9.19 1.47
N HIS A 222 9.54 -9.77 1.42
CA HIS A 222 9.18 -10.77 2.41
C HIS A 222 8.96 -12.19 1.83
N GLY A 223 8.56 -12.33 0.57
CA GLY A 223 8.30 -13.64 -0.05
C GLY A 223 9.19 -13.99 -1.23
N ALA A 224 9.67 -13.00 -1.99
CA ALA A 224 10.49 -13.23 -3.19
C ALA A 224 11.86 -13.86 -2.89
N ARG A 225 12.44 -13.60 -1.71
CA ARG A 225 13.73 -14.17 -1.28
C ARG A 225 13.57 -15.49 -0.55
N ASN A 226 12.48 -15.63 0.22
CA ASN A 226 12.11 -16.88 0.86
C ASN A 226 10.59 -16.92 1.09
N ARG A 227 9.90 -17.82 0.40
CA ARG A 227 8.44 -17.94 0.47
C ARG A 227 7.94 -18.32 1.87
N SER A 228 8.77 -19.00 2.67
CA SER A 228 8.40 -19.38 4.04
C SER A 228 8.33 -18.20 5.01
N ASN A 229 8.92 -17.06 4.64
CA ASN A 229 8.94 -15.86 5.48
C ASN A 229 7.75 -14.94 5.20
N PHE A 230 6.88 -15.29 4.25
CA PHE A 230 5.66 -14.55 3.96
C PHE A 230 4.43 -15.37 4.34
N PRO A 231 3.36 -14.78 4.91
CA PRO A 231 2.17 -15.54 5.26
C PRO A 231 1.44 -16.09 4.03
N THR A 232 0.63 -17.12 4.25
CA THR A 232 -0.48 -17.41 3.35
C THR A 232 -1.52 -16.30 3.52
N VAL A 233 -1.95 -15.71 2.40
CA VAL A 233 -2.96 -14.64 2.40
C VAL A 233 -4.20 -15.14 1.68
N VAL A 234 -5.32 -15.16 2.38
CA VAL A 234 -6.62 -15.62 1.88
C VAL A 234 -7.56 -14.44 1.85
N PHE A 235 -8.20 -14.23 0.71
CA PHE A 235 -9.32 -13.32 0.54
C PHE A 235 -10.58 -14.13 0.28
N LYS A 236 -11.52 -14.07 1.22
CA LYS A 236 -12.88 -14.57 1.02
C LYS A 236 -13.76 -13.37 0.75
N THR A 237 -14.10 -13.12 -0.51
CA THR A 237 -14.75 -11.87 -0.91
C THR A 237 -15.86 -12.13 -1.92
N LEU A 238 -16.87 -11.27 -1.89
CA LEU A 238 -17.92 -11.26 -2.90
C LEU A 238 -18.32 -9.82 -3.22
N ASP A 239 -18.08 -9.41 -4.46
CA ASP A 239 -18.37 -8.05 -4.90
C ASP A 239 -19.84 -7.69 -4.68
N GLY A 240 -20.08 -6.47 -4.17
CA GLY A 240 -21.43 -5.99 -3.89
C GLY A 240 -22.13 -6.68 -2.71
N THR A 241 -21.45 -7.53 -1.94
CA THR A 241 -22.04 -8.26 -0.81
C THR A 241 -21.41 -7.83 0.51
N PRO A 242 -22.20 -7.36 1.50
CA PRO A 242 -21.65 -6.91 2.78
C PRO A 242 -21.06 -8.07 3.58
N ALA A 243 -19.91 -7.81 4.19
CA ALA A 243 -19.29 -8.70 5.18
C ALA A 243 -19.89 -8.47 6.59
N LEU A 244 -21.22 -8.52 6.71
CA LEU A 244 -21.96 -8.23 7.94
C LEU A 244 -23.05 -9.27 8.23
N THR A 245 -23.55 -9.27 9.45
CA THR A 245 -24.55 -10.21 10.01
C THR A 245 -25.90 -10.21 9.30
N CYS A 246 -26.17 -9.17 8.52
CA CYS A 246 -27.32 -9.05 7.64
C CYS A 246 -27.21 -9.90 6.36
N GLN A 247 -26.12 -10.64 6.17
CA GLN A 247 -25.84 -11.48 5.01
C GLN A 247 -25.91 -12.97 5.38
N GLU A 248 -26.57 -13.78 4.54
CA GLU A 248 -26.88 -15.20 4.75
C GLU A 248 -25.70 -16.10 5.17
N HIS A 249 -24.53 -15.88 4.59
CA HIS A 249 -23.31 -16.67 4.77
C HIS A 249 -22.36 -16.07 5.81
N TYR A 250 -22.64 -14.92 6.40
CA TYR A 250 -21.74 -14.26 7.35
C TYR A 250 -21.33 -15.19 8.51
N ASP A 251 -22.31 -15.82 9.17
CA ASP A 251 -22.04 -16.70 10.31
C ASP A 251 -21.22 -17.93 9.89
N SER A 252 -21.44 -18.44 8.67
CA SER A 252 -20.65 -19.54 8.12
C SER A 252 -19.19 -19.16 7.89
N VAL A 253 -18.94 -17.91 7.47
CA VAL A 253 -17.59 -17.38 7.29
C VAL A 253 -16.92 -17.16 8.66
N MET A 254 -17.63 -16.60 9.64
CA MET A 254 -17.10 -16.43 11.00
C MET A 254 -16.72 -17.79 11.62
N ALA A 255 -17.56 -18.83 11.43
CA ALA A 255 -17.24 -20.18 11.88
C ALA A 255 -15.98 -20.75 11.21
N VAL A 256 -15.75 -20.45 9.93
CA VAL A 256 -14.49 -20.80 9.24
C VAL A 256 -13.30 -20.08 9.88
N VAL A 257 -13.40 -18.77 10.13
CA VAL A 257 -12.33 -17.99 10.77
C VAL A 257 -11.98 -18.54 12.15
N GLU A 258 -12.99 -18.85 12.97
CA GLU A 258 -12.80 -19.46 14.29
C GLU A 258 -12.16 -20.85 14.23
N LYS A 259 -12.46 -21.62 13.18
CA LYS A 259 -11.89 -22.96 12.95
C LYS A 259 -10.44 -22.88 12.49
N VAL A 260 -10.13 -22.03 11.51
CA VAL A 260 -8.78 -21.94 10.93
C VAL A 260 -7.83 -21.09 11.78
N ARG A 261 -8.37 -20.24 12.67
CA ARG A 261 -7.62 -19.38 13.61
C ARG A 261 -6.44 -18.66 12.94
N PRO A 262 -6.71 -17.76 11.99
CA PRO A 262 -5.63 -17.05 11.31
C PRO A 262 -4.82 -16.23 12.33
N LYS A 263 -3.54 -15.97 12.04
CA LYS A 263 -2.73 -15.04 12.84
C LYS A 263 -3.33 -13.64 12.77
N VAL A 264 -3.83 -13.27 11.59
CA VAL A 264 -4.41 -11.96 11.32
C VAL A 264 -5.73 -12.10 10.58
N PHE A 265 -6.75 -11.36 11.02
CA PHE A 265 -8.02 -11.19 10.33
C PHE A 265 -8.17 -9.74 9.86
N LEU A 266 -8.46 -9.53 8.58
CA LEU A 266 -8.75 -8.23 7.99
C LEU A 266 -10.22 -8.16 7.58
N HIS A 267 -10.98 -7.22 8.15
CA HIS A 267 -12.32 -6.87 7.68
C HIS A 267 -12.25 -5.61 6.83
N SER A 268 -12.77 -5.65 5.60
CA SER A 268 -12.78 -4.48 4.72
C SER A 268 -13.97 -4.51 3.77
N MET A 269 -14.84 -3.49 3.84
CA MET A 269 -15.97 -3.35 2.94
C MET A 269 -16.41 -1.89 2.78
N ASN A 270 -17.31 -1.59 1.84
CA ASN A 270 -17.94 -0.28 1.78
C ASN A 270 -19.07 -0.13 2.82
N TRP A 271 -18.75 0.37 4.01
CA TRP A 271 -19.73 0.61 5.07
C TRP A 271 -20.93 1.49 4.67
N PRO A 272 -20.75 2.70 4.10
CA PRO A 272 -21.88 3.58 3.78
C PRO A 272 -22.77 3.02 2.65
N GLN A 273 -22.27 2.08 1.85
CA GLN A 273 -23.09 1.35 0.88
C GLN A 273 -24.06 0.36 1.54
N PHE A 274 -23.84 -0.08 2.76
CA PHE A 274 -24.69 -1.11 3.38
C PHE A 274 -25.38 -0.64 4.66
N LEU A 275 -24.83 0.37 5.31
CA LEU A 275 -25.34 0.99 6.54
C LEU A 275 -25.71 2.45 6.28
N ARG A 276 -26.82 2.67 5.56
CA ARG A 276 -27.36 4.00 5.22
C ARG A 276 -28.86 4.04 5.51
N PRO A 277 -29.28 4.16 6.77
CA PRO A 277 -30.68 4.02 7.13
C PRO A 277 -31.51 5.12 6.47
N GLY A 278 -32.52 4.72 5.69
CA GLY A 278 -33.49 5.63 5.09
C GLY A 278 -34.85 5.63 5.80
N GLY A 279 -35.05 4.73 6.76
CA GLY A 279 -36.24 4.67 7.62
C GLY A 279 -36.06 5.45 8.91
N LEU A 280 -37.16 5.66 9.64
CA LEU A 280 -37.19 6.31 10.95
C LEU A 280 -37.18 5.25 12.06
N ASP A 281 -36.63 5.58 13.23
CA ASP A 281 -36.67 4.67 14.38
C ASP A 281 -38.09 4.34 14.87
N SER A 282 -39.06 5.21 14.56
CA SER A 282 -40.49 4.99 14.80
C SER A 282 -41.12 3.95 13.88
N ASP A 283 -40.47 3.60 12.76
CA ASP A 283 -41.05 2.70 11.78
C ASP A 283 -41.09 1.27 12.33
N GLN A 284 -42.13 0.52 11.94
CA GLN A 284 -42.29 -0.87 12.34
C GLN A 284 -41.15 -1.73 11.78
N SER A 285 -40.71 -2.74 12.54
CA SER A 285 -39.67 -3.65 12.03
C SER A 285 -40.21 -4.45 10.86
N VAL A 286 -39.51 -4.40 9.73
CA VAL A 286 -39.87 -5.13 8.50
C VAL A 286 -39.26 -6.53 8.44
N ALA A 287 -38.39 -6.90 9.38
CA ALA A 287 -37.82 -8.24 9.51
C ALA A 287 -37.41 -8.55 10.96
N PRO A 288 -37.29 -9.84 11.34
CA PRO A 288 -36.71 -10.27 12.63
C PRO A 288 -35.22 -9.94 12.73
N THR A 289 -34.49 -10.04 11.62
CA THR A 289 -33.06 -9.70 11.52
C THR A 289 -32.90 -8.40 10.72
N PRO A 290 -32.13 -7.42 11.22
CA PRO A 290 -31.77 -6.22 10.47
C PRO A 290 -31.23 -6.52 9.07
N LYS A 291 -31.76 -5.83 8.06
CA LYS A 291 -31.31 -5.94 6.66
C LYS A 291 -30.24 -4.89 6.35
N CYS A 292 -29.25 -5.28 5.54
CA CYS A 292 -28.35 -4.31 4.91
C CYS A 292 -28.97 -3.72 3.65
N CYS A 293 -28.55 -2.51 3.33
CA CYS A 293 -28.99 -1.82 2.13
C CYS A 293 -28.49 -2.52 0.85
N LYS A 294 -29.13 -2.26 -0.30
CA LYS A 294 -28.64 -2.81 -1.57
C LYS A 294 -27.32 -2.16 -1.99
N MET A 295 -26.48 -2.90 -2.71
CA MET A 295 -25.24 -2.36 -3.27
C MET A 295 -25.47 -1.17 -4.22
N GLY A 296 -24.44 -0.36 -4.45
CA GLY A 296 -24.45 0.70 -5.47
C GLY A 296 -25.51 1.79 -5.30
N TYR A 297 -25.97 2.03 -4.07
CA TYR A 297 -27.01 3.04 -3.77
C TYR A 297 -28.30 2.87 -4.59
N GLN A 298 -28.61 1.63 -5.01
CA GLN A 298 -29.77 1.30 -5.87
C GLN A 298 -31.13 1.52 -5.19
N ASP A 299 -31.15 1.77 -3.89
CA ASP A 299 -32.36 2.01 -3.12
C ASP A 299 -32.18 3.11 -2.07
N LYS A 300 -33.33 3.66 -1.65
CA LYS A 300 -33.42 4.61 -0.54
C LYS A 300 -33.21 3.97 0.83
N CYS A 301 -33.15 2.63 0.89
CA CYS A 301 -32.97 1.85 2.11
C CYS A 301 -33.95 2.21 3.25
N THR A 302 -35.23 2.46 2.91
CA THR A 302 -36.28 2.83 3.89
C THR A 302 -36.63 1.71 4.88
N TYR A 303 -36.18 0.48 4.62
CA TYR A 303 -36.36 -0.68 5.50
C TYR A 303 -35.27 -0.81 6.58
N GLN A 304 -34.20 -0.02 6.51
CA GLN A 304 -33.16 0.02 7.52
C GLN A 304 -33.33 1.29 8.35
N ARG A 305 -33.49 1.13 9.66
CA ARG A 305 -33.61 2.23 10.62
C ARG A 305 -32.28 2.47 11.33
N PRO A 306 -32.05 3.65 11.91
CA PRO A 306 -30.84 3.92 12.70
C PRO A 306 -30.58 2.86 13.79
N LYS A 307 -31.60 2.42 14.52
CA LYS A 307 -31.47 1.36 15.53
C LYS A 307 -31.09 -0.01 14.96
N ASP A 308 -31.48 -0.31 13.73
CA ASP A 308 -31.10 -1.57 13.05
C ASP A 308 -29.60 -1.59 12.77
N VAL A 309 -29.04 -0.45 12.35
CA VAL A 309 -27.58 -0.28 12.16
C VAL A 309 -26.84 -0.48 13.48
N VAL A 310 -27.35 0.09 14.58
CA VAL A 310 -26.76 -0.12 15.92
C VAL A 310 -26.79 -1.61 16.30
N THR A 311 -27.88 -2.33 16.05
CA THR A 311 -27.96 -3.78 16.29
C THR A 311 -26.94 -4.56 15.46
N ILE A 312 -26.78 -4.23 14.18
CA ILE A 312 -25.76 -4.84 13.30
C ILE A 312 -24.36 -4.58 13.85
N MET A 313 -24.06 -3.33 14.22
CA MET A 313 -22.73 -2.95 14.74
C MET A 313 -22.42 -3.60 16.10
N ASN A 314 -23.41 -3.77 16.97
CA ASN A 314 -23.23 -4.49 18.23
C ASN A 314 -22.85 -5.96 18.01
N LYS A 315 -23.49 -6.63 17.04
CA LYS A 315 -23.15 -8.01 16.70
C LYS A 315 -21.77 -8.09 16.04
N PHE A 316 -21.45 -7.17 15.12
CA PHE A 316 -20.11 -7.05 14.54
C PHE A 316 -19.04 -6.90 15.63
N GLN A 317 -19.25 -5.99 16.59
CA GLN A 317 -18.35 -5.82 17.73
C GLN A 317 -18.17 -7.14 18.50
N GLN A 318 -19.26 -7.82 18.86
CA GLN A 318 -19.20 -9.09 19.59
C GLN A 318 -18.38 -10.15 18.84
N ASP A 319 -18.55 -10.26 17.53
CA ASP A 319 -17.80 -11.20 16.72
C ASP A 319 -16.32 -10.83 16.66
N MET A 320 -15.99 -9.56 16.46
CA MET A 320 -14.59 -9.10 16.48
C MET A 320 -13.95 -9.31 17.85
N THR A 321 -14.67 -9.05 18.96
CA THR A 321 -14.22 -9.35 20.33
C THR A 321 -13.95 -10.83 20.52
N LYS A 322 -14.79 -11.70 19.95
CA LYS A 322 -14.59 -13.14 20.00
C LYS A 322 -13.32 -13.54 19.26
N LEU A 323 -13.07 -12.98 18.07
CA LEU A 323 -11.86 -13.25 17.30
C LEU A 323 -10.60 -12.78 18.05
N THR A 324 -10.60 -11.56 18.61
CA THR A 324 -9.45 -11.08 19.40
C THR A 324 -9.25 -11.89 20.67
N GLY A 325 -10.33 -12.34 21.32
CA GLY A 325 -10.28 -13.27 22.46
C GLY A 325 -9.68 -14.64 22.13
N LEU A 326 -9.68 -15.06 20.86
CA LEU A 326 -8.99 -16.26 20.38
C LEU A 326 -7.50 -16.03 20.08
N GLY A 327 -6.97 -14.82 20.34
CA GLY A 327 -5.59 -14.44 20.04
C GLY A 327 -5.35 -14.00 18.60
N ILE A 328 -6.41 -13.85 17.79
CA ILE A 328 -6.32 -13.37 16.41
C ILE A 328 -6.09 -11.86 16.44
N LYS A 329 -5.12 -11.36 15.66
CA LYS A 329 -4.95 -9.91 15.47
C LYS A 329 -5.97 -9.43 14.45
N VAL A 330 -6.91 -8.61 14.88
CA VAL A 330 -8.03 -8.13 14.05
C VAL A 330 -7.75 -6.72 13.56
N PHE A 331 -7.83 -6.53 12.25
CA PHE A 331 -7.80 -5.22 11.60
C PHE A 331 -9.15 -4.94 10.93
N VAL A 332 -9.65 -3.71 11.09
CA VAL A 332 -10.92 -3.26 10.50
C VAL A 332 -10.64 -2.01 9.66
N ALA A 333 -10.88 -2.08 8.36
CA ALA A 333 -10.81 -0.92 7.49
C ALA A 333 -12.01 0.00 7.75
N THR A 334 -11.76 1.29 8.00
CA THR A 334 -12.80 2.30 8.21
C THR A 334 -13.41 2.80 6.89
N ILE A 335 -14.24 3.83 6.96
CA ILE A 335 -14.73 4.55 5.79
C ILE A 335 -13.62 5.46 5.27
N ASN A 336 -13.08 5.11 4.10
CA ASN A 336 -12.06 5.91 3.44
C ASN A 336 -12.70 7.15 2.79
N VAL A 337 -11.91 8.21 2.61
CA VAL A 337 -12.39 9.41 1.92
C VAL A 337 -12.72 9.07 0.47
N GLU A 338 -13.99 9.14 0.11
CA GLU A 338 -14.56 8.71 -1.18
C GLU A 338 -15.62 9.70 -1.68
N GLY A 339 -16.05 9.59 -2.94
CA GLY A 339 -17.12 10.42 -3.50
C GLY A 339 -16.98 10.74 -4.98
N GLU A 340 -17.88 11.61 -5.47
CA GLU A 340 -17.95 11.97 -6.89
C GLU A 340 -16.70 12.65 -7.43
N GLN A 341 -15.93 13.33 -6.58
CA GLN A 341 -14.66 13.95 -6.95
C GLN A 341 -13.58 12.92 -7.30
N PHE A 342 -13.72 11.67 -6.86
CA PHE A 342 -12.81 10.58 -7.20
C PHE A 342 -13.20 9.84 -8.47
N ASN A 343 -14.42 10.07 -9.00
CA ASN A 343 -14.87 9.45 -10.23
C ASN A 343 -14.07 10.00 -11.43
N PRO A 344 -13.31 9.18 -12.17
CA PRO A 344 -12.51 9.65 -13.30
C PRO A 344 -13.34 10.41 -14.36
N TYR A 345 -14.61 10.03 -14.56
CA TYR A 345 -15.48 10.71 -15.52
C TYR A 345 -15.86 12.15 -15.11
N HIS A 346 -15.81 12.46 -13.81
CA HIS A 346 -16.06 13.81 -13.29
C HIS A 346 -14.80 14.69 -13.27
N MET A 347 -13.63 14.10 -13.55
CA MET A 347 -12.36 14.82 -13.68
C MET A 347 -12.11 15.35 -15.10
N LEU A 348 -13.09 15.24 -16.00
CA LEU A 348 -12.98 15.63 -17.41
C LEU A 348 -13.97 16.75 -17.76
N SER A 349 -13.52 17.64 -18.65
CA SER A 349 -14.36 18.62 -19.32
C SER A 349 -14.17 18.48 -20.83
N GLY A 350 -15.03 17.66 -21.46
CA GLY A 350 -14.80 17.23 -22.85
C GLY A 350 -13.55 16.35 -22.95
N ASN A 351 -12.58 16.77 -23.76
CA ASN A 351 -11.29 16.10 -23.93
C ASN A 351 -10.18 16.66 -23.03
N ASP A 352 -10.50 17.65 -22.21
CA ASP A 352 -9.55 18.29 -21.29
C ASP A 352 -9.73 17.80 -19.86
N VAL A 353 -8.71 18.02 -19.03
CA VAL A 353 -8.81 17.79 -17.59
C VAL A 353 -9.72 18.87 -16.98
N GLY A 354 -10.75 18.43 -16.27
CA GLY A 354 -11.66 19.24 -15.47
C GLY A 354 -11.19 19.41 -14.03
N ASP A 355 -12.11 19.29 -13.08
CA ASP A 355 -11.80 19.47 -11.65
C ASP A 355 -11.06 18.26 -11.07
N VAL A 356 -9.86 18.52 -10.54
CA VAL A 356 -8.98 17.57 -9.85
C VAL A 356 -8.52 18.13 -8.50
N SER A 357 -9.33 19.03 -7.94
CA SER A 357 -9.09 19.63 -6.64
C SER A 357 -9.13 18.56 -5.55
N PRO A 358 -8.25 18.64 -4.54
CA PRO A 358 -8.30 17.73 -3.42
C PRO A 358 -9.57 17.94 -2.60
N VAL A 359 -9.99 16.91 -1.87
CA VAL A 359 -11.12 16.97 -0.94
C VAL A 359 -10.62 17.08 0.51
N SER A 360 -11.42 17.68 1.40
CA SER A 360 -11.06 17.77 2.83
C SER A 360 -11.42 16.48 3.58
N LYS A 361 -10.43 15.89 4.26
CA LYS A 361 -10.62 14.71 5.14
C LYS A 361 -11.57 15.03 6.29
N ALA A 362 -11.42 16.19 6.93
CA ALA A 362 -12.23 16.65 8.04
C ALA A 362 -13.68 16.89 7.61
N ALA A 363 -13.91 17.52 6.45
CA ALA A 363 -15.25 17.71 5.91
C ALA A 363 -15.92 16.36 5.60
N PHE A 364 -15.17 15.42 4.99
CA PHE A 364 -15.66 14.06 4.74
C PHE A 364 -16.02 13.34 6.04
N ARG A 365 -15.14 13.37 7.04
CA ARG A 365 -15.37 12.74 8.35
C ARG A 365 -16.54 13.38 9.09
N LEU A 366 -16.72 14.69 9.00
CA LEU A 366 -17.87 15.38 9.58
C LEU A 366 -19.18 14.91 8.94
N LYS A 367 -19.22 14.79 7.62
CA LYS A 367 -20.39 14.28 6.87
C LYS A 367 -20.76 12.85 7.27
N HIS A 368 -19.76 12.01 7.56
CA HIS A 368 -19.95 10.60 7.92
C HIS A 368 -19.81 10.31 9.42
N LYS A 369 -19.82 11.35 10.26
CA LYS A 369 -19.46 11.29 11.69
C LYS A 369 -20.22 10.20 12.46
N TRP A 370 -21.51 10.06 12.19
CA TRP A 370 -22.35 9.10 12.89
C TRP A 370 -21.90 7.65 12.63
N LEU A 371 -21.75 7.25 11.37
CA LEU A 371 -21.36 5.89 11.02
C LEU A 371 -19.89 5.61 11.37
N LEU A 372 -18.99 6.57 11.10
CA LEU A 372 -17.60 6.50 11.54
C LEU A 372 -17.50 6.26 13.04
N GLY A 373 -18.25 7.02 13.85
CA GLY A 373 -18.25 6.87 15.30
C GLY A 373 -18.71 5.47 15.76
N LEU A 374 -19.67 4.85 15.06
CA LEU A 374 -20.08 3.47 15.35
C LEU A 374 -18.98 2.46 15.03
N ILE A 375 -18.34 2.58 13.86
CA ILE A 375 -17.27 1.66 13.42
C ILE A 375 -16.03 1.79 14.32
N GLU A 376 -15.59 3.01 14.58
CA GLU A 376 -14.41 3.30 15.42
C GLU A 376 -14.62 2.80 16.85
N LYS A 377 -15.82 3.05 17.43
CA LYS A 377 -16.17 2.55 18.77
C LYS A 377 -16.23 1.02 18.81
N ALA A 378 -16.87 0.38 17.84
CA ALA A 378 -16.98 -1.08 17.79
C ALA A 378 -15.60 -1.73 17.64
N THR A 379 -14.74 -1.17 16.79
CA THR A 379 -13.36 -1.66 16.57
C THR A 379 -12.53 -1.53 17.85
N ALA A 380 -12.55 -0.36 18.50
CA ALA A 380 -11.84 -0.14 19.75
C ALA A 380 -12.34 -1.04 20.89
N ALA A 381 -13.66 -1.19 21.05
CA ALA A 381 -14.25 -2.04 22.07
C ALA A 381 -13.97 -3.54 21.84
N ALA A 382 -13.67 -3.95 20.61
CA ALA A 382 -13.22 -5.29 20.27
C ALA A 382 -11.71 -5.53 20.52
N ASN A 383 -10.96 -4.52 20.97
CA ASN A 383 -9.49 -4.55 21.02
C ASN A 383 -8.87 -4.87 19.65
N ALA A 384 -9.51 -4.38 18.58
CA ALA A 384 -9.05 -4.50 17.21
C ALA A 384 -8.35 -3.21 16.75
N THR A 385 -7.57 -3.31 15.68
CA THR A 385 -6.86 -2.18 15.09
C THR A 385 -7.67 -1.60 13.93
N LEU A 386 -7.93 -0.29 13.97
CA LEU A 386 -8.55 0.43 12.86
C LEU A 386 -7.50 0.75 11.78
N ILE A 387 -7.85 0.57 10.52
CA ILE A 387 -7.03 1.00 9.37
C ILE A 387 -7.82 2.01 8.54
N ASP A 388 -7.18 3.11 8.14
CA ASP A 388 -7.74 4.09 7.22
C ASP A 388 -6.88 4.17 5.95
N TYR A 389 -7.40 3.67 4.83
CA TYR A 389 -6.69 3.68 3.55
C TYR A 389 -6.47 5.12 3.04
N SER A 390 -7.27 6.07 3.52
CA SER A 390 -7.08 7.49 3.20
C SER A 390 -5.80 8.07 3.78
N ASP A 391 -5.15 7.43 4.75
CA ASP A 391 -3.85 7.86 5.26
C ASP A 391 -2.74 7.80 4.21
N ASN A 392 -2.95 7.10 3.08
CA ASN A 392 -2.01 7.06 1.96
C ASN A 392 -2.31 8.09 0.85
N TYR A 393 -3.48 8.72 0.80
CA TYR A 393 -3.77 9.79 -0.18
C TYR A 393 -4.23 11.11 0.46
N CYS A 394 -4.27 11.18 1.79
CA CYS A 394 -4.56 12.39 2.54
C CYS A 394 -3.34 12.86 3.34
N TRP A 395 -3.11 14.16 3.35
CA TRP A 395 -2.03 14.82 4.08
C TRP A 395 -2.47 16.22 4.50
N ASN A 396 -2.30 16.58 5.78
CA ASN A 396 -2.71 17.88 6.33
C ASN A 396 -4.14 18.30 5.92
N ASP A 397 -5.11 17.41 6.13
CA ASP A 397 -6.53 17.55 5.74
C ASP A 397 -6.84 17.51 4.23
N SER A 398 -5.85 17.67 3.37
CA SER A 398 -6.01 17.57 1.92
C SER A 398 -5.94 16.12 1.48
N CYS A 399 -6.92 15.65 0.71
CA CYS A 399 -6.93 14.33 0.08
C CYS A 399 -6.87 14.47 -1.44
N GLY A 400 -5.78 14.00 -2.05
CA GLY A 400 -5.64 14.01 -3.49
C GLY A 400 -6.68 13.11 -4.15
N VAL A 401 -7.27 13.56 -5.25
CA VAL A 401 -8.13 12.71 -6.11
C VAL A 401 -7.35 12.07 -7.27
N VAL A 402 -6.15 12.61 -7.52
CA VAL A 402 -5.11 12.04 -8.39
C VAL A 402 -3.82 11.89 -7.57
N ASP A 403 -2.99 10.91 -7.93
CA ASP A 403 -1.67 10.73 -7.35
C ASP A 403 -0.67 11.80 -7.81
N ASP A 404 0.56 11.72 -7.29
CA ASP A 404 1.68 12.60 -7.65
C ASP A 404 2.04 12.55 -9.14
N LEU A 405 1.69 11.48 -9.87
CA LEU A 405 1.87 11.34 -11.31
C LEU A 405 0.64 11.81 -12.11
N GLY A 406 -0.37 12.34 -11.45
CA GLY A 406 -1.60 12.85 -12.08
C GLY A 406 -2.53 11.74 -12.57
N ARG A 407 -2.45 10.53 -12.00
CA ARG A 407 -3.37 9.42 -12.30
C ARG A 407 -4.48 9.38 -11.24
N PRO A 408 -5.74 9.11 -11.59
CA PRO A 408 -6.80 8.96 -10.59
C PRO A 408 -6.46 7.89 -9.55
N ILE A 409 -6.75 8.20 -8.30
CA ILE A 409 -6.54 7.29 -7.17
C ILE A 409 -7.60 6.18 -7.17
N MET A 410 -8.80 6.48 -7.67
CA MET A 410 -9.92 5.55 -7.77
C MET A 410 -10.34 5.32 -9.21
N LYS A 411 -10.89 4.13 -9.49
CA LYS A 411 -11.47 3.79 -10.81
C LYS A 411 -12.89 4.31 -10.99
N ASP A 412 -13.56 4.59 -9.89
CA ASP A 412 -14.91 5.12 -9.78
C ASP A 412 -14.99 5.98 -8.50
N THR A 413 -16.16 6.07 -7.85
CA THR A 413 -16.36 6.94 -6.69
C THR A 413 -15.76 6.41 -5.39
N ASN A 414 -15.43 5.11 -5.28
CA ASN A 414 -15.00 4.51 -4.00
C ASN A 414 -14.00 3.35 -4.11
N HIS A 415 -13.73 2.83 -5.31
CA HIS A 415 -12.74 1.77 -5.49
C HIS A 415 -11.37 2.33 -5.88
N LEU A 416 -10.35 2.09 -5.05
CA LEU A 416 -8.96 2.38 -5.36
C LEU A 416 -8.51 1.62 -6.61
N THR A 417 -7.72 2.27 -7.46
CA THR A 417 -7.13 1.62 -8.63
C THR A 417 -6.06 0.61 -8.20
N ARG A 418 -5.85 -0.43 -9.00
CA ARG A 418 -4.81 -1.44 -8.74
C ARG A 418 -3.42 -0.80 -8.71
N THR A 419 -3.12 0.10 -9.64
CA THR A 419 -1.81 0.79 -9.70
C THR A 419 -1.56 1.61 -8.45
N TYR A 420 -2.57 2.37 -8.00
CA TYR A 420 -2.47 3.16 -6.79
C TYR A 420 -2.23 2.25 -5.58
N THR A 421 -3.05 1.22 -5.40
CA THR A 421 -2.94 0.33 -4.24
C THR A 421 -1.62 -0.41 -4.18
N HIS A 422 -1.12 -0.91 -5.31
CA HIS A 422 0.19 -1.59 -5.39
C HIS A 422 1.32 -0.65 -4.92
N THR A 423 1.27 0.62 -5.34
CA THR A 423 2.34 1.59 -5.11
C THR A 423 2.26 2.26 -3.73
N TYR A 424 1.10 2.81 -3.39
CA TYR A 424 0.93 3.78 -2.31
C TYR A 424 0.21 3.24 -1.07
N LEU A 425 -0.52 2.13 -1.11
CA LEU A 425 -1.34 1.70 0.05
C LEU A 425 -0.51 1.02 1.16
N GLY A 426 0.56 1.67 1.62
CA GLY A 426 1.49 1.14 2.61
C GLY A 426 0.87 0.89 3.98
N VAL A 427 -0.28 1.48 4.30
CA VAL A 427 -0.98 1.19 5.56
C VAL A 427 -1.37 -0.30 5.69
N VAL A 428 -1.45 -1.05 4.59
CA VAL A 428 -1.70 -2.49 4.59
C VAL A 428 -0.46 -3.30 5.00
N ASP A 429 0.75 -2.74 4.91
CA ASP A 429 1.99 -3.47 5.25
C ASP A 429 2.01 -3.88 6.73
N GLN A 430 1.40 -3.10 7.62
CA GLN A 430 1.30 -3.45 9.04
C GLN A 430 0.60 -4.80 9.28
N ILE A 431 -0.33 -5.17 8.40
CA ILE A 431 -1.06 -6.45 8.47
C ILE A 431 -0.09 -7.59 8.18
N VAL A 432 0.74 -7.42 7.15
CA VAL A 432 1.78 -8.38 6.76
C VAL A 432 2.83 -8.49 7.85
N ASP A 433 3.31 -7.36 8.37
CA ASP A 433 4.31 -7.30 9.44
C ASP A 433 3.85 -8.03 10.70
N VAL A 434 2.61 -7.80 11.13
CA VAL A 434 2.04 -8.50 12.28
C VAL A 434 1.91 -10.00 12.00
N ALA A 435 1.54 -10.40 10.78
CA ALA A 435 1.46 -11.81 10.43
C ALA A 435 2.83 -12.51 10.40
N MET A 436 3.92 -11.77 10.19
CA MET A 436 5.29 -12.32 10.15
C MET A 436 5.96 -12.38 11.53
N LYS A 437 5.62 -11.48 12.45
CA LYS A 437 6.29 -11.34 13.76
C LYS A 437 5.86 -12.36 14.83
N ILE A 438 4.82 -13.17 14.60
CA ILE A 438 4.17 -14.01 15.62
C ILE A 438 4.38 -15.50 15.39
#